data_AF-A0A1M4Y964-F1
#
_entry.id   AF-A0A1M4Y964-F1
#
_cell.length_a   1.000
_cell.length_b   1.000
_cell.length_c   1.000
_cell.angle_alpha   90.00
_cell.angle_beta   90.00
_cell.angle_gamma   90.00
#
_symmetry.space_group_name_H-M   'P 1'
#
loop_
_entity.id
_entity.type
_entity.pdbx_description
1 polymer ?
#
loop_
_entity_poly.entity_id
_entity_poly.type
_entity_poly.pdbx_seq_one_letter_code
_entity_poly.pdbx_strand_id
1 'polypeptide(L)'
;MQNIKERVAYLKGLSDGLGITHETKEGRLLIAIIDVLDDIAESIEMLEENQNELDEYVDAIDQDLADVEDEIFEDYDDDDYDEDFEDYDDFDENGFVEVECPNCHEKVYLDKDMFEDDDEDGEIVCPNCDKPIYFVEHCHCDSEECNCDKE
;
A
#
# COMPACT_ATOMS: atom_id res chain seq x y z
N MET A 1 -21.89 8.49 26.64
CA MET A 1 -21.87 7.01 26.68
C MET A 1 -21.19 6.63 27.99
N GLN A 2 -21.70 5.65 28.75
CA GLN A 2 -21.04 5.23 29.99
C GLN A 2 -19.75 4.47 29.65
N ASN A 3 -18.64 4.83 30.29
CA ASN A 3 -17.36 4.14 30.13
C ASN A 3 -17.54 2.66 30.57
N ILE A 4 -16.90 1.72 29.87
CA ILE A 4 -17.00 0.29 30.18
C ILE A 4 -16.70 0.01 31.66
N LYS A 5 -15.70 0.71 32.22
CA LYS A 5 -15.32 0.64 33.64
C LYS A 5 -16.46 1.03 34.59
N GLU A 6 -17.21 2.08 34.26
CA GLU A 6 -18.40 2.50 35.04
C GLU A 6 -19.50 1.43 35.00
N ARG A 7 -19.67 0.77 33.85
CA ARG A 7 -20.66 -0.31 33.70
C ARG A 7 -20.26 -1.55 34.50
N VAL A 8 -18.99 -1.91 34.53
CA VAL A 8 -18.48 -3.02 35.35
C VAL A 8 -18.60 -2.70 36.84
N ALA A 9 -18.26 -1.47 37.25
CA ALA A 9 -18.46 -1.01 38.63
C ALA A 9 -19.93 -1.05 39.06
N TYR A 10 -20.85 -0.68 38.17
CA TYR A 10 -22.29 -0.83 38.38
C TYR A 10 -22.69 -2.30 38.57
N LEU A 11 -22.16 -3.22 37.76
CA LEU A 11 -22.42 -4.66 37.91
C LEU A 11 -21.88 -5.22 39.22
N LYS A 12 -20.68 -4.81 39.66
CA LYS A 12 -20.14 -5.14 41.00
C LYS A 12 -21.12 -4.70 42.08
N GLY A 13 -21.53 -3.43 42.09
CA GLY A 13 -22.48 -2.91 43.08
C GLY A 13 -23.86 -3.58 43.04
N LEU A 14 -24.35 -3.92 41.85
CA LEU A 14 -25.60 -4.67 41.70
C LEU A 14 -25.48 -6.08 42.26
N SER A 15 -24.35 -6.76 42.04
CA SER A 15 -24.10 -8.10 42.56
C SER A 15 -24.08 -8.13 44.09
N ASP A 16 -23.48 -7.12 44.72
CA ASP A 16 -23.48 -6.92 46.17
C ASP A 16 -24.89 -6.65 46.70
N GLY A 17 -25.65 -5.78 46.01
CA GLY A 17 -27.03 -5.43 46.40
C GLY A 17 -28.02 -6.59 46.28
N LEU A 18 -27.75 -7.55 45.40
CA LEU A 18 -28.53 -8.78 45.25
C LEU A 18 -28.11 -9.88 46.24
N GLY A 19 -27.06 -9.64 47.03
CA GLY A 19 -26.51 -10.64 47.96
C GLY A 19 -25.88 -11.82 47.25
N ILE A 20 -25.30 -11.61 46.06
CA ILE A 20 -24.55 -12.64 45.36
C ILE A 20 -23.23 -12.85 46.11
N THR A 21 -22.97 -14.08 46.56
CA THR A 21 -21.78 -14.43 47.33
C THR A 21 -21.02 -15.58 46.68
N HIS A 22 -19.79 -15.81 47.13
CA HIS A 22 -18.98 -16.97 46.72
C HIS A 22 -19.45 -18.31 47.35
N GLU A 23 -20.56 -18.34 48.08
CA GLU A 23 -21.05 -19.55 48.74
C GLU A 23 -21.73 -20.51 47.75
N THR A 24 -22.47 -19.98 46.77
CA THR A 24 -23.13 -20.78 45.74
C THR A 24 -22.21 -21.03 44.55
N LYS A 25 -22.54 -22.02 43.70
CA LYS A 25 -21.75 -22.27 42.48
C LYS A 25 -21.98 -21.15 41.47
N GLU A 26 -23.23 -20.71 41.38
CA GLU A 26 -23.71 -19.65 40.51
C GLU A 26 -23.10 -18.30 40.91
N GLY A 27 -23.06 -17.98 42.21
CA GLY A 27 -22.48 -16.74 42.69
C GLY A 27 -20.97 -16.66 42.48
N ARG A 28 -20.24 -17.77 42.67
CA ARG A 28 -18.82 -17.84 42.30
C ARG A 28 -18.58 -17.59 40.81
N LEU A 29 -19.41 -18.17 39.94
CA LEU A 29 -19.31 -17.96 38.51
C LEU A 29 -19.59 -16.49 38.13
N LEU A 30 -20.65 -15.90 38.68
CA LEU A 30 -21.04 -14.53 38.37
C LEU A 30 -19.98 -13.51 38.82
N ILE A 31 -19.43 -13.67 40.03
CA ILE A 31 -18.37 -12.79 40.52
C ILE A 31 -17.11 -12.94 39.64
N ALA A 32 -16.72 -14.17 39.29
CA ALA A 32 -15.59 -14.40 38.40
C ALA A 32 -15.79 -13.78 37.01
N ILE A 33 -17.01 -13.80 36.47
CA ILE A 33 -17.33 -13.11 35.20
C ILE A 33 -17.15 -11.60 35.35
N ILE A 34 -17.64 -11.03 36.46
CA ILE A 34 -17.51 -9.60 36.72
C ILE A 34 -16.04 -9.19 36.87
N ASP A 35 -15.22 -10.01 37.51
CA ASP A 35 -13.77 -9.77 37.63
C ASP A 35 -13.08 -9.79 36.26
N VAL A 36 -13.38 -10.78 35.41
CA VAL A 36 -12.85 -10.82 34.03
C VAL A 36 -13.28 -9.59 33.22
N LEU A 37 -14.52 -9.11 33.42
CA LEU A 37 -14.98 -7.89 32.76
C LEU A 37 -14.22 -6.65 33.24
N ASP A 38 -13.78 -6.62 34.50
CA ASP A 38 -12.96 -5.54 35.06
C ASP A 38 -11.57 -5.54 34.43
N ASP A 39 -10.93 -6.71 34.33
CA ASP A 39 -9.64 -6.87 33.65
C ASP A 39 -9.71 -6.44 32.18
N ILE A 40 -10.82 -6.77 31.50
CA ILE A 40 -11.07 -6.33 30.11
C ILE A 40 -11.25 -4.80 30.06
N ALA A 41 -11.97 -4.20 31.01
CA ALA A 41 -12.16 -2.76 31.07
C ALA A 41 -10.82 -2.02 31.21
N GLU A 42 -9.95 -2.49 32.10
CA GLU A 42 -8.60 -1.94 32.29
C GLU A 42 -7.73 -2.12 31.04
N SER A 43 -7.82 -3.29 30.40
CA SER A 43 -7.07 -3.56 29.17
C SER A 43 -7.48 -2.66 28.01
N ILE A 44 -8.77 -2.32 27.91
CA ILE A 44 -9.28 -1.38 26.90
C ILE A 44 -8.79 0.04 27.18
N GLU A 45 -8.80 0.48 28.44
CA GLU A 45 -8.30 1.82 28.83
C GLU A 45 -6.82 1.97 28.46
N MET A 46 -5.98 0.98 28.77
CA MET A 46 -4.57 0.98 28.35
C MET A 46 -4.41 0.96 26.82
N LEU A 47 -5.31 0.29 26.09
CA LEU A 47 -5.26 0.26 24.63
C LEU A 47 -5.64 1.61 24.02
N GLU A 48 -6.63 2.31 24.58
CA GLU A 48 -7.00 3.67 24.18
C GLU A 48 -5.84 4.65 24.44
N GLU A 49 -5.16 4.54 25.59
CA GLU A 49 -3.97 5.35 25.89
C GLU A 49 -2.86 5.13 24.86
N ASN A 50 -2.48 3.87 24.60
CA ASN A 50 -1.46 3.55 23.60
C ASN A 50 -1.87 4.00 22.18
N GLN A 51 -3.15 3.93 21.83
CA GLN A 51 -3.63 4.41 20.53
C GLN A 51 -3.45 5.92 20.40
N ASN A 52 -3.78 6.68 21.43
CA ASN A 52 -3.58 8.14 21.42
C ASN A 52 -2.08 8.48 21.28
N GLU A 53 -1.19 7.75 21.95
CA GLU A 53 0.27 7.94 21.78
C GLU A 53 0.72 7.64 20.33
N LEU A 54 0.16 6.60 19.70
CA LEU A 54 0.44 6.30 18.30
C LEU A 54 -0.08 7.37 17.36
N ASP A 55 -1.28 7.92 17.61
CA ASP A 55 -1.84 9.01 16.81
C ASP A 55 -0.93 10.24 16.88
N GLU A 56 -0.42 10.60 18.07
CA GLU A 56 0.57 11.68 18.23
C GLU A 56 1.87 11.42 17.46
N TYR A 57 2.36 10.17 17.43
CA TYR A 57 3.54 9.81 16.65
C TYR A 57 3.28 9.89 15.14
N VAL A 58 2.10 9.50 14.68
CA VAL A 58 1.73 9.59 13.26
C VAL A 58 1.61 11.05 12.84
N ASP A 59 0.99 11.90 13.65
CA ASP A 59 0.90 13.34 13.39
C ASP A 59 2.30 13.98 13.32
N ALA A 60 3.23 13.55 14.18
CA ALA A 60 4.60 14.02 14.14
C ALA A 60 5.32 13.59 12.85
N ILE A 61 5.11 12.35 12.39
CA ILE A 61 5.67 11.87 11.12
C ILE A 61 5.09 12.64 9.94
N ASP A 62 3.78 12.89 9.93
CA ASP A 62 3.10 13.66 8.89
C ASP A 62 3.69 15.06 8.78
N GLN A 63 3.90 15.73 9.91
CA GLN A 63 4.55 17.03 9.94
C GLN A 63 6.01 16.98 9.44
N ASP A 64 6.80 16.01 9.90
CA ASP A 64 8.18 15.85 9.45
C ASP A 64 8.26 15.57 7.94
N LEU A 65 7.29 14.83 7.38
CA LEU A 65 7.21 14.58 5.94
C LEU A 65 6.82 15.83 5.17
N ALA A 66 5.88 16.63 5.67
CA ALA A 66 5.52 17.91 5.06
C ALA A 66 6.73 18.85 4.98
N ASP A 67 7.53 18.93 6.04
CA ASP A 67 8.77 19.74 6.05
C ASP A 67 9.78 19.25 4.97
N VAL A 68 9.86 17.94 4.72
CA VAL A 68 10.72 17.35 3.68
C VAL A 68 10.15 17.60 2.28
N GLU A 69 8.84 17.48 2.12
CA GLU A 69 8.14 17.79 0.87
C GLU A 69 8.36 19.24 0.48
N ASP A 70 8.21 20.17 1.43
CA ASP A 70 8.52 21.58 1.23
C ASP A 70 10.00 21.74 0.80
N GLU A 71 10.98 21.18 1.51
CA GLU A 71 12.41 21.35 1.13
C GLU A 71 12.76 20.78 -0.26
N ILE A 72 12.11 19.70 -0.69
CA ILE A 72 12.38 19.04 -1.99
C ILE A 72 11.59 19.68 -3.13
N PHE A 73 10.33 20.05 -2.88
CA PHE A 73 9.39 20.49 -3.90
C PHE A 73 9.16 22.01 -3.94
N GLU A 74 9.68 22.80 -2.98
CA GLU A 74 9.58 24.28 -2.95
C GLU A 74 10.13 24.97 -4.22
N ASP A 75 11.04 24.33 -4.96
CA ASP A 75 11.63 24.88 -6.21
C ASP A 75 10.82 24.52 -7.48
N TYR A 76 9.70 23.79 -7.35
CA TYR A 76 8.78 23.43 -8.46
C TYR A 76 7.54 24.34 -8.55
N ASP A 77 7.53 25.47 -7.84
CA ASP A 77 6.51 26.53 -7.93
C ASP A 77 6.89 27.60 -8.99
N ASP A 78 6.92 27.22 -10.28
CA ASP A 78 6.80 28.16 -11.40
C ASP A 78 5.75 27.63 -12.40
N ASP A 79 4.49 27.94 -12.10
CA ASP A 79 3.46 28.36 -13.08
C ASP A 79 3.25 27.50 -14.36
N ASP A 80 3.17 26.16 -14.29
CA ASP A 80 2.70 25.37 -15.46
C ASP A 80 1.99 24.03 -15.15
N TYR A 81 1.34 23.91 -13.99
CA TYR A 81 0.40 22.80 -13.74
C TYR A 81 -1.01 23.21 -14.18
N ASP A 82 -1.22 23.14 -15.50
CA ASP A 82 -2.56 23.11 -16.09
C ASP A 82 -3.32 21.89 -15.54
N GLU A 83 -4.61 22.11 -15.32
CA GLU A 83 -5.55 21.22 -14.66
C GLU A 83 -5.90 20.04 -15.59
N ASP A 84 -4.96 19.15 -15.89
CA ASP A 84 -5.21 17.89 -16.62
C ASP A 84 -4.59 16.70 -15.85
N PHE A 85 -5.29 16.32 -14.78
CA PHE A 85 -5.18 14.99 -14.18
C PHE A 85 -5.81 13.95 -15.12
N GLU A 86 -5.19 13.72 -16.27
CA GLU A 86 -5.48 12.59 -17.18
C GLU A 86 -4.19 12.15 -17.90
N ASP A 87 -3.27 11.49 -17.19
CA ASP A 87 -2.76 10.17 -17.62
C ASP A 87 -1.80 9.61 -16.56
N TYR A 88 -2.20 8.51 -15.92
CA TYR A 88 -1.30 7.70 -15.09
C TYR A 88 -0.61 6.67 -16.01
N ASP A 89 0.01 7.16 -17.10
CA ASP A 89 0.69 6.34 -18.12
C ASP A 89 2.11 6.86 -18.44
N ASP A 90 2.75 7.58 -17.51
CA ASP A 90 4.18 7.88 -17.62
C ASP A 90 5.02 7.07 -16.61
N PHE A 91 5.12 5.77 -16.87
CA PHE A 91 6.15 4.91 -16.31
C PHE A 91 7.43 4.96 -17.20
N ASP A 92 7.70 6.03 -17.97
CA ASP A 92 8.94 6.21 -18.75
C ASP A 92 10.08 6.83 -17.89
N GLU A 93 9.81 7.31 -16.68
CA GLU A 93 10.85 7.95 -15.85
C GLU A 93 11.85 6.96 -15.21
N ASN A 94 11.55 5.66 -15.20
CA ASN A 94 12.45 4.64 -14.64
C ASN A 94 13.42 4.03 -15.66
N GLY A 95 13.47 4.52 -16.90
CA GLY A 95 14.39 3.98 -17.92
C GLY A 95 14.09 2.54 -18.33
N PHE A 96 12.86 2.06 -18.15
CA PHE A 96 12.44 0.72 -18.57
C PHE A 96 11.32 0.78 -19.62
N VAL A 97 11.41 -0.07 -20.65
CA VAL A 97 10.43 -0.26 -21.72
C VAL A 97 9.69 -1.59 -21.52
N GLU A 98 8.36 -1.56 -21.52
CA GLU A 98 7.52 -2.77 -21.55
C GLU A 98 7.42 -3.34 -22.97
N VAL A 99 7.86 -4.59 -23.15
CA VAL A 99 7.81 -5.30 -24.43
C VAL A 99 7.10 -6.65 -24.24
N GLU A 100 6.20 -7.01 -25.14
CA GLU A 100 5.64 -8.36 -25.19
C GLU A 100 6.61 -9.31 -25.92
N CYS A 101 7.05 -10.38 -25.26
CA CYS A 101 7.93 -11.34 -25.91
C CYS A 101 7.20 -12.12 -27.02
N PRO A 102 7.69 -12.11 -28.28
CA PRO A 102 7.03 -12.82 -29.39
C PRO A 102 7.07 -14.36 -29.25
N ASN A 103 7.91 -14.87 -28.35
CA ASN A 103 8.10 -16.31 -28.18
C ASN A 103 7.21 -16.92 -27.08
N CYS A 104 6.90 -16.17 -26.02
CA CYS A 104 6.12 -16.65 -24.88
C CYS A 104 4.90 -15.78 -24.53
N HIS A 105 4.71 -14.64 -25.21
CA HIS A 105 3.63 -13.68 -24.99
C HIS A 105 3.57 -13.12 -23.56
N GLU A 106 4.66 -13.24 -22.81
CA GLU A 106 4.79 -12.60 -21.50
C GLU A 106 5.30 -11.18 -21.69
N LYS A 107 4.76 -10.27 -20.89
CA LYS A 107 5.21 -8.89 -20.85
C LYS A 107 6.50 -8.80 -20.03
N VAL A 108 7.54 -8.24 -20.61
CA VAL A 108 8.86 -8.10 -19.97
C VAL A 108 9.25 -6.62 -19.95
N TYR A 109 9.90 -6.20 -18.86
CA TYR A 109 10.44 -4.85 -18.69
C TYR A 109 11.94 -4.90 -18.98
N LEU A 110 12.39 -4.10 -19.94
CA LEU A 110 13.77 -4.06 -20.42
C LEU A 110 14.32 -2.64 -20.25
N ASP A 111 15.59 -2.52 -19.88
CA ASP A 111 16.21 -1.20 -19.69
C ASP A 111 16.39 -0.50 -21.05
N LYS A 112 16.08 0.80 -21.11
CA LYS A 112 16.13 1.64 -22.32
C LYS A 112 17.56 1.76 -22.85
N ASP A 113 18.55 1.73 -21.97
CA ASP A 113 19.97 1.71 -22.32
C ASP A 113 20.34 0.48 -23.18
N MET A 114 19.60 -0.63 -23.07
CA MET A 114 19.81 -1.83 -23.90
C MET A 114 19.48 -1.61 -25.40
N PHE A 115 18.80 -0.51 -25.72
CA PHE A 115 18.40 -0.14 -27.07
C PHE A 115 19.23 1.01 -27.66
N GLU A 116 20.01 1.73 -26.84
CA GLU A 116 20.78 2.92 -27.27
C GLU A 116 22.22 2.58 -27.72
N ASP A 117 22.70 1.36 -27.43
CA ASP A 117 23.99 0.86 -27.94
C ASP A 117 23.85 0.43 -29.41
N ASP A 118 23.86 1.40 -30.33
CA ASP A 118 23.83 1.25 -31.80
C ASP A 118 25.09 0.53 -32.40
N ASP A 119 26.00 0.05 -31.56
CA ASP A 119 27.24 -0.62 -31.97
C ASP A 119 27.28 -2.08 -31.43
N GLU A 120 27.10 -3.04 -32.35
CA GLU A 120 27.35 -4.49 -32.24
C GLU A 120 26.29 -5.37 -31.53
N ASP A 121 25.38 -5.96 -32.33
CA ASP A 121 24.77 -7.29 -32.15
C ASP A 121 24.33 -7.70 -30.71
N GLY A 122 23.73 -6.78 -29.97
CA GLY A 122 23.12 -7.07 -28.67
C GLY A 122 21.81 -7.83 -28.82
N GLU A 123 21.84 -9.16 -28.92
CA GLU A 123 20.62 -9.97 -28.86
C GLU A 123 19.96 -9.82 -27.49
N ILE A 124 18.85 -9.07 -27.42
CA ILE A 124 18.05 -8.97 -26.19
C ILE A 124 17.35 -10.31 -25.95
N VAL A 125 17.78 -11.03 -24.91
CA VAL A 125 17.21 -12.34 -24.55
C VAL A 125 16.07 -12.16 -23.55
N CYS A 126 14.92 -12.78 -23.84
CA CYS A 126 13.77 -12.77 -22.93
C CYS A 126 14.10 -13.54 -21.63
N PRO A 127 13.96 -12.94 -20.44
CA PRO A 127 14.23 -13.61 -19.15
C PRO A 127 13.24 -14.72 -18.81
N ASN A 128 12.09 -14.80 -19.49
CA ASN A 128 11.08 -15.82 -19.24
C ASN A 128 11.26 -17.08 -20.10
N CYS A 129 11.82 -16.96 -21.30
CA CYS A 129 11.93 -18.09 -22.23
C CYS A 129 13.31 -18.32 -22.84
N ASP A 130 14.31 -17.53 -22.45
CA ASP A 130 15.71 -17.61 -22.89
C ASP A 130 15.90 -17.57 -24.42
N LYS A 131 14.93 -16.98 -25.13
CA LYS A 131 14.98 -16.78 -26.58
C LYS A 131 15.19 -15.30 -26.92
N PRO A 132 15.90 -14.99 -28.01
CA PRO A 132 16.08 -13.62 -28.47
C PRO A 132 14.74 -12.99 -28.86
N ILE A 133 14.58 -11.73 -28.47
CA ILE A 133 13.49 -10.84 -28.88
C ILE A 133 13.97 -10.09 -30.12
N TYR A 134 13.32 -10.34 -31.26
CA TYR A 134 13.60 -9.61 -32.51
C TYR A 134 12.56 -8.51 -32.67
N PHE A 135 13.01 -7.27 -32.73
CA PHE A 135 12.16 -6.13 -33.08
C PHE A 135 12.10 -6.06 -34.60
N VAL A 136 10.93 -6.34 -35.17
CA VAL A 136 10.73 -6.22 -36.62
C VAL A 136 10.72 -4.73 -36.94
N GLU A 137 11.78 -4.21 -37.57
CA GLU A 137 11.82 -2.83 -38.03
C GLU A 137 10.54 -2.51 -38.82
N HIS A 138 9.83 -1.47 -38.38
CA HIS A 138 8.66 -0.96 -39.09
C HIS A 138 9.07 -0.60 -40.52
N CYS A 139 8.51 -1.33 -41.49
CA CYS A 139 8.73 -1.14 -42.91
C CYS A 139 8.32 0.29 -43.32
N HIS A 140 9.31 1.17 -43.51
CA HIS A 140 9.11 2.54 -43.96
C HIS A 140 8.85 2.51 -45.48
N CYS A 141 7.59 2.63 -45.90
CA CYS A 141 7.23 2.57 -47.33
C CYS A 141 6.52 3.86 -47.80
N ASP A 142 7.30 4.80 -48.33
CA ASP A 142 6.86 6.10 -48.88
C ASP A 142 6.42 6.04 -50.36
N SER A 143 5.93 4.89 -50.84
CA SER A 143 5.43 4.78 -52.23
C SER A 143 4.28 3.79 -52.37
N GLU A 144 3.28 4.14 -53.17
CA GLU A 144 1.96 3.49 -53.33
C GLU A 144 1.95 2.04 -53.88
N GLU A 145 3.06 1.29 -53.84
CA GLU A 145 3.05 -0.15 -54.11
C GLU A 145 4.04 -0.88 -53.19
N CYS A 146 3.63 -1.14 -51.95
CA CYS A 146 4.39 -1.95 -51.00
C CYS A 146 3.53 -3.12 -50.53
N ASN A 147 3.72 -4.29 -51.15
CA ASN A 147 3.09 -5.54 -50.74
C ASN A 147 3.87 -6.13 -49.56
N CYS A 148 3.58 -5.64 -48.36
CA CYS A 148 4.06 -6.25 -47.11
C CYS A 148 3.09 -7.36 -46.69
N ASP A 149 3.06 -8.42 -47.49
CA ASP A 149 2.39 -9.67 -47.12
C ASP A 149 3.22 -10.85 -47.64
N LYS A 150 3.64 -11.69 -46.68
CA LYS A 150 4.29 -13.02 -46.78
C LYS A 150 5.82 -12.94 -46.84
N GLU A 151 6.57 -13.52 -45.92
CA GLU A 151 6.41 -14.80 -45.19
C GLU A 151 6.75 -14.69 -43.70
#